data_AF-A0A3D8PAB1-F1
#
_entry.id   AF-A0A3D8PAB1-F1
#
_cell.length_a   1.000
_cell.length_b   1.000
_cell.length_c   1.000
_cell.angle_alpha   90.00
_cell.angle_beta   90.00
_cell.angle_gamma   90.00
#
_symmetry.space_group_name_H-M   'P 1'
#
loop_
_entity.id
_entity.type
_entity.pdbx_description
1 polymer ?
#
loop_
_entity_poly.entity_id
_entity_poly.type
_entity_poly.pdbx_seq_one_letter_code
_entity_poly.pdbx_strand_id
1 'polypeptide(L)'
;MTRLFPLSLTLALVLAFLATWAAAQTHDRPLQPQDAFALTVTRDADGELALTWRIAQGYYLYRSQLAAENAAGESLPLALPKGEPYEDPYFGEGEIYRDEVTAGLKTAGQPVTLHWQGCQQDGICYAPQSVRLDAAGTVLPPKAEPAAGWSPQEA
;
A
#
# COMPACT_ATOMS: atom_id res chain seq x y z
N MET A 1 -41.67 -53.02 -15.30
CA MET A 1 -40.72 -52.76 -14.19
C MET A 1 -39.48 -52.07 -14.75
N THR A 2 -39.62 -50.80 -15.14
CA THR A 2 -38.55 -50.00 -15.76
C THR A 2 -37.82 -49.25 -14.64
N ARG A 3 -36.53 -49.54 -14.45
CA ARG A 3 -35.73 -48.95 -13.37
C ARG A 3 -35.44 -47.48 -13.66
N LEU A 4 -36.26 -46.59 -13.09
CA LEU A 4 -36.12 -45.12 -13.11
C LEU A 4 -34.96 -44.57 -12.25
N PHE A 5 -34.10 -45.44 -11.70
CA PHE A 5 -33.08 -45.09 -10.71
C PHE A 5 -31.81 -44.35 -11.22
N PRO A 6 -31.34 -44.43 -12.49
CA PRO A 6 -30.05 -43.84 -12.84
C PRO A 6 -30.11 -42.33 -13.13
N LEU A 7 -31.29 -41.76 -13.41
CA LEU A 7 -31.44 -40.35 -13.82
C LEU A 7 -31.42 -39.38 -12.63
N SER A 8 -31.90 -39.82 -11.46
CA SER A 8 -31.90 -38.99 -10.24
C SER A 8 -30.52 -38.85 -9.60
N LEU A 9 -29.65 -39.87 -9.78
CA LEU A 9 -28.29 -39.87 -9.21
C LEU A 9 -27.35 -38.97 -10.01
N THR A 10 -27.49 -38.92 -11.34
CA THR A 10 -26.68 -38.04 -12.21
C THR A 10 -27.06 -36.57 -12.04
N LEU A 11 -28.35 -36.25 -11.87
CA LEU A 11 -28.79 -34.87 -11.61
C LEU A 11 -28.28 -34.33 -10.27
N ALA A 12 -28.25 -35.16 -9.22
CA ALA A 12 -27.70 -34.79 -7.91
C ALA A 12 -26.18 -34.55 -7.95
N LEU A 13 -25.44 -35.34 -8.73
CA LEU A 13 -24.00 -35.16 -8.94
C LEU A 13 -23.67 -33.88 -9.74
N VAL A 14 -24.46 -33.54 -10.76
CA VAL A 14 -24.31 -32.30 -11.52
C VAL A 14 -24.63 -31.06 -10.67
N LEU A 15 -25.68 -31.11 -9.84
CA LEU A 15 -26.01 -30.02 -8.90
C LEU A 15 -24.94 -29.84 -7.82
N ALA A 16 -24.34 -30.92 -7.32
CA ALA A 16 -23.23 -30.84 -6.37
C ALA A 16 -21.96 -30.23 -7.00
N PHE A 17 -21.67 -30.54 -8.27
CA PHE A 17 -20.55 -29.97 -9.02
C PHE A 17 -20.72 -28.46 -9.33
N LEU A 18 -21.95 -28.02 -9.57
CA LEU A 18 -22.26 -26.60 -9.79
C LEU A 18 -22.17 -25.76 -8.51
N ALA A 19 -22.54 -26.32 -7.35
CA ALA A 19 -22.45 -25.62 -6.07
C ALA A 19 -21.00 -25.33 -5.63
N THR A 20 -20.05 -26.19 -6.00
CA THR A 20 -18.62 -25.98 -5.69
C THR A 20 -17.95 -24.93 -6.57
N TRP A 21 -18.52 -24.57 -7.73
CA TRP A 21 -17.93 -23.58 -8.64
C TRP A 21 -18.26 -22.13 -8.24
N ALA A 22 -19.36 -21.92 -7.51
CA ALA A 22 -19.81 -20.61 -7.06
C ALA A 22 -19.07 -20.05 -5.83
N ALA A 23 -18.31 -20.89 -5.11
CA ALA A 23 -17.57 -20.48 -3.91
C ALA A 23 -16.14 -20.00 -4.20
N ALA A 24 -15.68 -20.07 -5.44
CA ALA A 24 -14.40 -19.51 -5.85
C ALA A 24 -14.64 -18.09 -6.38
N GLN A 25 -13.83 -17.12 -5.95
CA GLN A 25 -13.80 -15.70 -6.37
C GLN A 25 -14.60 -14.71 -5.49
N THR A 26 -14.39 -14.71 -4.17
CA THR A 26 -14.60 -13.47 -3.39
C THR A 26 -13.26 -12.74 -3.32
N HIS A 27 -13.05 -11.73 -4.16
CA HIS A 27 -12.02 -10.74 -3.88
C HIS A 27 -12.50 -9.94 -2.67
N ASP A 28 -11.77 -10.02 -1.55
CA ASP A 28 -12.06 -9.17 -0.41
C ASP A 28 -12.03 -7.70 -0.84
N ARG A 29 -13.00 -6.93 -0.33
CA ARG A 29 -13.08 -5.50 -0.61
C ARG A 29 -11.74 -4.83 -0.25
N PRO A 30 -11.16 -3.98 -1.13
CA PRO A 30 -9.92 -3.30 -0.84
C PRO A 30 -10.00 -2.52 0.47
N LEU A 31 -8.92 -2.59 1.26
CA LEU A 31 -8.79 -1.81 2.50
C LEU A 31 -8.77 -0.31 2.19
N GLN A 32 -9.01 0.52 3.19
CA GLN A 32 -8.71 1.94 3.04
C GLN A 32 -7.18 2.16 3.06
N PRO A 33 -6.65 3.20 2.39
CA PRO A 33 -5.21 3.42 2.30
C PRO A 33 -4.51 3.45 3.67
N GLN A 34 -5.12 4.09 4.68
CA GLN A 34 -4.55 4.18 6.02
C GLN A 34 -4.51 2.85 6.77
N ASP A 35 -5.38 1.90 6.40
CA ASP A 35 -5.42 0.55 6.98
C ASP A 35 -4.46 -0.38 6.22
N ALA A 36 -4.26 -0.15 4.92
CA ALA A 36 -3.31 -0.87 4.09
C ALA A 36 -1.85 -0.46 4.37
N PHE A 37 -1.62 0.82 4.70
CA PHE A 37 -0.30 1.43 4.87
C PHE A 37 -0.26 2.29 6.14
N ALA A 38 -0.23 1.64 7.29
CA ALA A 38 -0.29 2.32 8.58
C ALA A 38 1.08 2.95 8.94
N LEU A 39 1.16 4.28 8.84
CA LEU A 39 2.34 5.06 9.20
C LEU A 39 2.46 5.29 10.71
N THR A 40 3.64 5.03 11.26
CA THR A 40 4.07 5.43 12.60
C THR A 40 5.32 6.30 12.48
N VAL A 41 5.37 7.40 13.23
CA VAL A 41 6.52 8.30 13.28
C VAL A 41 7.08 8.30 14.70
N THR A 42 8.37 8.01 14.81
CA THR A 42 9.11 8.11 16.07
C THR A 42 10.37 8.95 15.87
N ARG A 43 10.95 9.42 16.97
CA ARG A 43 12.23 10.10 16.96
C ARG A 43 13.27 9.19 17.59
N ASP A 44 14.40 9.00 16.91
CA ASP A 44 15.51 8.22 17.44
C ASP A 44 16.39 9.05 18.39
N ALA A 45 17.44 8.42 18.90
CA ALA A 45 18.36 9.03 19.86
C ALA A 45 19.18 10.19 19.26
N ASP A 46 19.40 10.18 17.93
CA ASP A 46 20.14 11.22 17.21
C ASP A 46 19.25 12.39 16.79
N GLY A 47 17.95 12.30 17.09
CA GLY A 47 16.96 13.32 16.80
C GLY A 47 16.40 13.23 15.38
N GLU A 48 16.70 12.16 14.65
CA GLU A 48 16.14 11.89 13.32
C GLU A 48 14.76 11.24 13.45
N LEU A 49 13.93 11.37 12.42
CA LEU A 49 12.64 10.71 12.37
C LEU A 49 12.80 9.31 11.79
N ALA A 50 12.29 8.30 12.51
CA ALA A 50 12.06 6.97 11.97
C ALA A 50 10.59 6.88 11.52
N LEU A 51 10.42 6.69 10.22
CA LEU A 51 9.13 6.60 9.53
C LEU A 51 8.85 5.13 9.21
N THR A 52 7.93 4.52 9.94
CA THR A 52 7.60 3.10 9.78
C THR A 52 6.23 2.94 9.16
N TRP A 53 6.16 2.34 7.98
CA TRP A 53 4.91 1.88 7.38
C TRP A 53 4.74 0.40 7.65
N ARG A 54 3.67 0.04 8.37
CA ARG A 54 3.18 -1.34 8.40
C ARG A 54 2.24 -1.56 7.23
N ILE A 55 2.52 -2.59 6.46
CA ILE A 55 1.87 -2.88 5.19
C ILE A 55 1.01 -4.12 5.38
N ALA A 56 -0.29 -3.99 5.13
CA ALA A 56 -1.21 -5.11 5.27
C ALA A 56 -0.85 -6.27 4.31
N GLN A 57 -1.18 -7.49 4.71
CA GLN A 57 -0.94 -8.67 3.89
C GLN A 57 -1.64 -8.53 2.53
N GLY A 58 -0.91 -8.82 1.44
CA GLY A 58 -1.43 -8.66 0.08
C GLY A 58 -1.33 -7.23 -0.46
N TYR A 59 -0.65 -6.32 0.24
CA TYR A 59 -0.37 -4.96 -0.21
C TYR A 59 1.14 -4.73 -0.29
N TYR A 60 1.55 -3.72 -1.05
CA TYR A 60 2.94 -3.32 -1.17
C TYR A 60 3.09 -1.83 -1.45
N LEU A 61 4.22 -1.24 -1.04
CA LEU A 61 4.62 0.13 -1.37
C LEU A 61 5.74 0.12 -2.41
N TYR A 62 5.73 1.04 -3.36
CA TYR A 62 6.86 1.22 -4.28
C TYR A 62 7.97 2.03 -3.62
N ARG A 63 9.19 1.50 -3.63
CA ARG A 63 10.37 2.19 -3.10
C ARG A 63 10.60 3.55 -3.74
N SER A 64 10.40 3.65 -5.05
CA SER A 64 10.56 4.90 -5.82
C SER A 64 9.49 5.97 -5.54
N GLN A 65 8.38 5.59 -4.92
CA GLN A 65 7.28 6.51 -4.61
C GLN A 65 7.31 7.00 -3.15
N LEU A 66 8.22 6.48 -2.32
CA LEU A 66 8.47 7.02 -0.98
C LEU A 66 9.34 8.27 -1.08
N ALA A 67 8.79 9.41 -0.67
CA ALA A 67 9.51 10.68 -0.67
C ALA A 67 9.14 11.56 0.52
N ALA A 68 9.99 12.55 0.76
CA ALA A 68 9.75 13.62 1.71
C ALA A 68 10.08 14.96 1.06
N GLU A 69 9.31 15.99 1.37
CA GLU A 69 9.54 17.37 0.93
C GLU A 69 9.52 18.31 2.13
N ASN A 70 10.33 19.37 2.08
CA ASN A 70 10.22 20.47 3.05
C ASN A 70 9.03 21.39 2.70
N ALA A 71 8.81 22.43 3.52
CA ALA A 71 7.71 23.38 3.30
C ALA A 71 7.83 24.21 2.00
N ALA A 72 9.01 24.24 1.37
CA ALA A 72 9.25 24.89 0.08
C ALA A 72 9.04 23.94 -1.12
N GLY A 73 8.71 22.67 -0.87
CA GLY A 73 8.58 21.64 -1.92
C GLY A 73 9.92 21.07 -2.39
N GLU A 74 11.00 21.30 -1.63
CA GLU A 74 12.30 20.71 -1.96
C GLU A 74 12.38 19.29 -1.39
N SER A 75 12.84 18.35 -2.23
CA SER A 75 13.01 16.95 -1.85
C SER A 75 14.04 16.78 -0.73
N LEU A 76 13.68 15.99 0.29
CA LEU A 76 14.52 15.61 1.40
C LEU A 76 14.91 14.12 1.27
N PRO A 77 16.19 13.78 1.48
CA PRO A 77 16.64 12.41 1.33
C PRO A 77 16.06 11.51 2.42
N LEU A 78 15.45 10.41 2.00
CA LEU A 78 15.07 9.31 2.87
C LEU A 78 16.15 8.23 2.89
N ALA A 79 16.56 7.81 4.08
CA ALA A 79 17.39 6.62 4.26
C ALA A 79 16.50 5.37 4.12
N LEU A 80 16.30 4.92 2.88
CA LEU A 80 15.47 3.77 2.53
C LEU A 80 16.32 2.48 2.47
N PRO A 81 15.88 1.37 3.09
CA PRO A 81 16.55 0.08 2.95
C PRO A 81 16.43 -0.45 1.51
N LYS A 82 17.16 -1.52 1.20
CA LYS A 82 16.96 -2.24 -0.07
C LYS A 82 15.55 -2.83 -0.13
N GLY A 83 14.90 -2.76 -1.29
CA GLY A 83 13.58 -3.36 -1.49
C GLY A 83 13.62 -4.76 -2.11
N GLU A 84 12.45 -5.36 -2.24
CA GLU A 84 12.25 -6.57 -3.03
C GLU A 84 12.13 -6.19 -4.51
N PRO A 85 12.94 -6.77 -5.43
CA PRO A 85 12.74 -6.57 -6.86
C PRO A 85 11.36 -7.06 -7.28
N TYR A 86 10.63 -6.24 -8.02
CA TYR A 86 9.27 -6.54 -8.44
C TYR A 86 8.99 -5.92 -9.79
N GLU A 87 8.23 -6.64 -10.61
CA GLU A 87 7.81 -6.19 -11.92
C GLU A 87 6.28 -6.27 -11.99
N ASP A 88 5.66 -5.17 -12.40
CA ASP A 88 4.21 -5.15 -12.57
C ASP A 88 3.75 -4.33 -13.80
N PRO A 89 2.47 -4.47 -14.19
CA PRO A 89 1.93 -3.75 -15.34
C PRO A 89 1.80 -2.23 -15.16
N TYR A 90 1.95 -1.71 -13.93
CA TYR A 90 1.72 -0.28 -13.63
C TYR A 90 2.99 0.54 -13.77
N PHE A 91 4.11 0.04 -13.23
CA PHE A 91 5.40 0.75 -13.19
C PHE A 91 6.54 -0.03 -13.83
N GLY A 92 6.32 -1.27 -14.28
CA GLY A 92 7.37 -2.13 -14.82
C GLY A 92 8.30 -2.63 -13.72
N GLU A 93 9.59 -2.75 -14.03
CA GLU A 93 10.61 -3.20 -13.08
C GLU A 93 10.91 -2.14 -12.02
N GLY A 94 10.98 -2.55 -10.76
CA GLY A 94 11.32 -1.69 -9.65
C GLY A 94 11.60 -2.44 -8.36
N GLU A 95 11.54 -1.72 -7.25
CA GLU A 95 11.64 -2.28 -5.91
C GLU A 95 10.39 -1.95 -5.09
N ILE A 96 9.90 -2.91 -4.33
CA ILE A 96 8.75 -2.77 -3.43
C ILE A 96 9.11 -3.12 -1.99
N TYR A 97 8.21 -2.75 -1.08
CA TYR A 97 8.19 -3.22 0.30
C TYR A 97 6.87 -3.94 0.61
N ARG A 98 6.97 -5.04 1.34
CA ARG A 98 5.86 -5.80 1.94
C ARG A 98 6.07 -5.88 3.44
N ASP A 99 5.01 -6.19 4.17
CA ASP A 99 4.96 -6.33 5.63
C ASP A 99 5.30 -5.06 6.42
N GLU A 100 6.53 -4.56 6.30
CA GLU A 100 6.98 -3.33 6.97
C GLU A 100 8.17 -2.69 6.24
N VAL A 101 8.24 -1.36 6.25
CA VAL A 101 9.44 -0.61 5.92
C VAL A 101 9.65 0.52 6.91
N THR A 102 10.90 0.71 7.34
CA THR A 102 11.31 1.88 8.13
C THR A 102 12.31 2.71 7.36
N ALA A 103 12.03 4.00 7.21
CA ALA A 103 12.90 4.99 6.59
C ALA A 103 13.40 6.01 7.62
N GLY A 104 14.69 6.38 7.53
CA GLY A 104 15.23 7.49 8.32
C GLY A 104 15.06 8.83 7.60
N LEU A 105 14.72 9.89 8.33
CA LEU A 105 14.58 11.24 7.80
C LEU A 105 15.20 12.30 8.72
N LYS A 106 16.11 13.10 8.16
CA LYS A 106 16.66 14.32 8.77
C LYS A 106 15.83 15.52 8.38
N THR A 107 15.02 16.03 9.31
CA THR A 107 14.15 17.20 9.03
C THR A 107 14.81 18.54 9.35
N ALA A 108 15.94 18.54 10.06
CA ALA A 108 16.54 19.74 10.65
C ALA A 108 15.55 20.58 11.50
N GLY A 109 14.55 19.93 12.11
CA GLY A 109 13.53 20.59 12.93
C GLY A 109 12.50 21.39 12.13
N GLN A 110 12.33 21.12 10.83
CA GLN A 110 11.34 21.76 9.99
C GLN A 110 10.12 20.86 9.75
N PRO A 111 8.93 21.43 9.49
CA PRO A 111 7.79 20.66 8.98
C PRO A 111 8.12 20.02 7.63
N VAL A 112 7.60 18.82 7.41
CA VAL A 112 7.83 18.06 6.17
C VAL A 112 6.52 17.46 5.66
N THR A 113 6.45 17.21 4.37
CA THR A 113 5.37 16.43 3.76
C THR A 113 5.95 15.09 3.32
N LEU A 114 5.32 14.00 3.71
CA LEU A 114 5.66 12.65 3.26
C LEU A 114 4.73 12.25 2.13
N HIS A 115 5.28 11.50 1.17
CA HIS A 115 4.56 10.94 0.03
C HIS A 115 4.86 9.45 -0.09
N TRP A 116 3.84 8.67 -0.45
CA TRP A 116 3.99 7.25 -0.76
C TRP A 116 2.88 6.79 -1.70
N GLN A 117 3.12 5.69 -2.39
CA GLN A 117 2.11 5.01 -3.19
C GLN A 117 2.30 3.50 -3.10
N GLY A 118 1.19 2.79 -3.12
CA GLY A 118 1.18 1.33 -3.09
C GLY A 118 -0.04 0.75 -3.79
N CYS A 119 -0.04 -0.57 -3.92
CA CYS A 119 -1.13 -1.31 -4.54
C CYS A 119 -1.51 -2.52 -3.69
N GLN A 120 -2.71 -3.02 -3.95
CA GLN A 120 -3.14 -4.35 -3.58
C GLN A 120 -2.67 -5.31 -4.67
N GLN A 121 -2.04 -6.41 -4.27
CA GLN A 121 -1.66 -7.47 -5.19
C GLN A 121 -2.89 -8.02 -5.92
N ASP A 122 -2.76 -8.14 -7.25
CA ASP A 122 -3.85 -8.56 -8.15
C ASP A 122 -5.14 -7.74 -8.02
N GLY A 123 -5.03 -6.48 -7.56
CA GLY A 123 -6.15 -5.62 -7.23
C GLY A 123 -5.97 -4.18 -7.70
N ILE A 124 -6.26 -3.23 -6.83
CA ILE A 124 -6.19 -1.79 -7.15
C ILE A 124 -4.82 -1.21 -6.81
N CYS A 125 -4.39 -0.23 -7.59
CA CYS A 125 -3.36 0.71 -7.17
C CYS A 125 -4.01 1.96 -6.58
N TYR A 126 -3.55 2.36 -5.40
CA TYR A 126 -4.05 3.57 -4.75
C TYR A 126 -3.48 4.81 -5.43
N ALA A 127 -4.20 5.93 -5.36
CA ALA A 127 -3.63 7.23 -5.70
C ALA A 127 -2.44 7.56 -4.77
N PRO A 128 -1.53 8.47 -5.16
CA PRO A 128 -0.49 8.97 -4.27
C PRO A 128 -1.08 9.45 -2.94
N GLN A 129 -0.48 9.01 -1.84
CA GLN A 129 -0.86 9.39 -0.48
C GLN A 129 0.12 10.43 0.04
N SER A 130 -0.35 11.31 0.91
CA SER A 130 0.50 12.26 1.58
C SER A 130 0.06 12.57 3.00
N VAL A 131 1.04 12.89 3.85
CA VAL A 131 0.78 13.44 5.19
C VAL A 131 1.78 14.52 5.52
N ARG A 132 1.35 15.52 6.29
CA ARG A 132 2.24 16.57 6.77
C ARG A 132 2.65 16.28 8.21
N LEU A 133 3.93 16.41 8.49
CA LEU A 133 4.48 16.36 9.84
C LEU A 133 4.87 17.76 10.30
N ASP A 134 4.70 18.06 11.59
CA ASP A 134 5.34 19.23 12.19
C ASP A 134 6.84 18.98 12.45
N ALA A 135 7.53 20.01 12.97
CA ALA A 135 8.93 19.93 13.37
C ALA A 135 9.24 18.82 14.40
N ALA A 136 8.25 18.46 15.22
CA ALA A 136 8.36 17.42 16.22
C ALA A 136 8.16 16.00 15.64
N GLY A 137 7.66 15.88 14.41
CA GLY A 137 7.31 14.61 13.78
C GLY A 137 5.85 14.19 14.04
N THR A 138 5.03 15.09 14.55
CA THR A 138 3.60 14.83 14.77
C THR A 138 2.86 14.90 13.45
N VAL A 139 2.05 13.89 13.15
CA VAL A 139 1.12 13.90 12.01
C VAL A 139 0.09 15.01 12.20
N LEU A 140 0.02 15.90 11.21
CA LEU A 140 -0.92 17.01 11.16
C LEU A 140 -2.17 16.60 10.39
N PRO A 141 -3.35 17.11 10.78
CA PRO A 141 -4.57 16.84 10.04
C PRO A 141 -4.44 17.31 8.59
N PRO A 142 -5.06 16.61 7.63
CA PRO A 142 -5.03 17.01 6.23
C PRO A 142 -5.56 18.44 6.11
N LYS A 143 -4.78 19.32 5.48
CA LYS A 143 -5.27 20.63 5.05
C LYS A 143 -6.37 20.34 4.02
N ALA A 144 -7.54 20.97 4.17
CA ALA A 144 -8.65 20.80 3.24
C ALA A 144 -8.26 21.34 1.85
N GLU A 145 -7.59 20.51 1.07
CA GLU A 145 -7.21 20.76 -0.32
C GLU A 145 -7.38 19.43 -1.08
N PRO A 146 -7.85 19.44 -2.33
CA PRO A 146 -8.02 18.19 -3.08
C PRO A 146 -6.67 17.49 -3.18
N ALA A 147 -6.66 16.16 -3.07
CA ALA A 147 -5.49 15.34 -3.36
C ALA A 147 -5.08 15.53 -4.83
N ALA A 148 -4.29 16.57 -5.09
CA ALA A 148 -3.65 16.78 -6.37
C ALA A 148 -2.59 15.70 -6.51
N GLY A 149 -2.60 14.98 -7.64
CA GLY A 149 -1.65 13.92 -7.93
C GLY A 149 -0.23 14.45 -7.84
N TRP A 150 0.44 14.11 -6.74
CA TRP A 150 1.86 14.32 -6.59
C TRP A 150 2.57 13.19 -7.32
N SER A 151 3.48 13.53 -8.22
CA SER A 151 4.41 12.60 -8.86
C SER A 151 5.82 12.99 -8.41
N PRO A 152 6.67 12.02 -8.01
CA PRO A 152 8.07 12.32 -7.76
C PRO A 152 8.69 12.92 -9.03
N GLN A 153 9.44 14.00 -8.89
CA GLN A 153 10.26 14.51 -9.99
C GLN A 153 11.40 13.52 -10.22
N GLU A 154 11.41 12.85 -11.37
CA GLU A 154 12.55 12.04 -11.83
C GLU A 154 13.83 12.88 -11.80
N ALA A 155 14.85 12.38 -11.09
CA ALA A 155 16.19 12.94 -11.01
C ALA A 155 17.07 12.42 -12.15
#